data_AF-A0A3D8P6R3-F1
#
_entry.id   AF-A0A3D8P6R3-F1
#
_cell.length_a   1.000
_cell.length_b   1.000
_cell.length_c   1.000
_cell.angle_alpha   90.00
_cell.angle_beta   90.00
_cell.angle_gamma   90.00
#
_symmetry.space_group_name_H-M   'P 1'
#
loop_
_entity.id
_entity.type
_entity.pdbx_description
1 polymer ?
#
loop_
_entity_poly.entity_id
_entity_poly.type
_entity_poly.pdbx_seq_one_letter_code
_entity_poly.pdbx_strand_id
1 'polypeptide(L)' 'AAQAVAQGQAAVLLLLSPSAMPHRLTLVPGGWWEQRGGLWGASCPGDPPVMFLSKNARILREQGNLPGRRR' A
#
# COMPACT_ATOMS: atom_id res chain seq x y z
N ALA A 1 -11.58 -2.46 -7.48
CA ALA A 1 -11.76 -2.75 -6.04
C ALA A 1 -13.20 -3.13 -5.71
N ALA A 2 -14.17 -2.26 -5.96
CA ALA A 2 -15.60 -2.53 -5.70
C ALA A 2 -16.10 -3.89 -6.22
N GLN A 3 -15.80 -4.23 -7.48
CA GLN A 3 -16.18 -5.52 -8.06
C GLN A 3 -15.60 -6.73 -7.30
N ALA A 4 -14.33 -6.65 -6.89
CA ALA A 4 -13.67 -7.73 -6.16
C ALA A 4 -14.28 -7.91 -4.76
N VAL A 5 -14.56 -6.79 -4.07
CA VAL A 5 -15.24 -6.80 -2.77
C VAL A 5 -16.66 -7.38 -2.90
N ALA A 6 -17.41 -7.01 -3.93
CA ALA A 6 -18.74 -7.57 -4.20
C ALA A 6 -18.72 -9.09 -4.45
N GLN A 7 -17.59 -9.64 -4.90
CA GLN A 7 -17.36 -11.06 -5.08
C GLN A 7 -16.79 -11.75 -3.82
N GLY A 8 -16.75 -11.06 -2.68
CA GLY A 8 -16.21 -11.58 -1.42
C GLY A 8 -14.68 -11.62 -1.36
N GLN A 9 -13.99 -10.96 -2.29
CA GLN A 9 -12.53 -10.92 -2.31
C GLN A 9 -11.99 -9.72 -1.53
N ALA A 10 -10.91 -9.92 -0.78
CA ALA A 10 -10.17 -8.81 -0.18
C ALA A 10 -9.45 -8.02 -1.28
N ALA A 11 -9.62 -6.69 -1.28
CA ALA A 11 -8.97 -5.79 -2.23
C ALA A 11 -8.18 -4.70 -1.50
N VAL A 12 -6.98 -4.41 -2.02
CA VAL A 12 -6.15 -3.28 -1.57
C VAL A 12 -5.74 -2.45 -2.77
N LEU A 13 -5.94 -1.14 -2.71
CA LEU A 13 -5.46 -0.19 -3.70
C LEU A 13 -4.18 0.46 -3.20
N LEU A 14 -3.12 0.41 -4.02
CA LEU A 14 -1.87 1.13 -3.78
C LEU A 14 -1.88 2.44 -4.58
N LEU A 15 -1.93 3.56 -3.87
CA LEU A 15 -2.03 4.90 -4.42
C LEU A 15 -0.70 5.64 -4.19
N LEU A 16 0.12 5.73 -5.23
CA LEU A 16 1.47 6.31 -5.16
C LEU A 16 1.51 7.74 -5.71
N SER A 17 2.14 8.63 -4.95
CA SER A 17 2.60 9.94 -5.41
C SER A 17 4.11 9.92 -5.67
N PRO A 18 4.65 10.78 -6.56
CA PRO A 18 6.10 10.90 -6.76
C PRO A 18 6.75 11.71 -5.62
N SER A 19 6.69 11.19 -4.39
CA SER A 19 7.16 11.86 -3.16
C SER A 19 7.75 10.87 -2.16
N ALA A 20 8.24 11.38 -1.04
CA ALA A 20 8.66 10.59 0.14
C ALA A 20 7.59 10.56 1.26
N MET A 21 6.33 10.86 0.95
CA MET A 21 5.25 10.85 1.94
C MET A 21 5.10 9.45 2.58
N PRO A 22 5.13 9.31 3.91
CA PRO A 22 4.92 8.03 4.58
C PRO A 22 3.59 7.39 4.20
N HIS A 23 3.58 6.07 4.07
CA HIS A 23 2.38 5.33 3.69
C HIS A 23 1.38 5.28 4.85
N ARG A 24 0.10 5.40 4.52
CA ARG A 24 -1.02 5.22 5.44
C ARG A 24 -2.00 4.23 4.83
N LEU A 25 -2.49 3.31 5.66
CA LEU A 25 -3.49 2.32 5.28
C LEU A 25 -4.84 2.73 5.89
N THR A 26 -5.90 2.74 5.09
CA THR A 26 -7.25 3.11 5.55
C THR A 26 -8.29 2.20 4.90
N LEU A 27 -9.23 1.70 5.70
CA LEU A 27 -10.41 1.00 5.19
C LEU A 27 -11.45 2.06 4.80
N VAL A 28 -11.81 2.13 3.52
CA VAL A 28 -12.79 3.11 3.06
C VAL A 28 -14.21 2.53 3.07
N PRO A 29 -15.28 3.36 3.06
CA PRO A 29 -16.67 2.88 3.13
C PRO A 29 -17.07 1.87 2.04
N GLY A 30 -16.37 1.86 0.91
CA GLY A 30 -16.58 0.86 -0.15
C GLY A 30 -16.09 -0.56 0.16
N GLY A 31 -15.48 -0.78 1.34
CA GLY A 31 -15.09 -2.11 1.82
C GLY A 31 -13.73 -2.61 1.34
N TRP A 32 -12.92 -1.77 0.70
CA TRP A 32 -11.53 -2.09 0.36
C TRP A 32 -10.53 -1.26 1.17
N TRP A 33 -9.30 -1.74 1.25
CA TRP A 33 -8.20 -0.99 1.85
C TRP A 33 -7.54 -0.08 0.83
N GLU A 34 -7.17 1.12 1.24
CA GLU A 34 -6.33 2.03 0.45
C GLU A 34 -5.02 2.27 1.19
N GLN A 35 -3.92 1.98 0.52
CA GLN A 35 -2.58 2.33 0.95
C GLN A 35 -2.14 3.56 0.14
N ARG A 36 -2.05 4.70 0.80
CA ARG A 36 -1.69 5.98 0.19
C ARG A 36 -0.31 6.40 0.66
N GLY A 37 0.57 6.79 -0.25
CA GLY A 37 1.91 7.23 0.12
C GLY A 37 2.77 7.69 -1.05
N GLY A 38 4.01 8.03 -0.73
CA GLY A 38 5.03 8.37 -1.70
C GLY A 38 5.70 7.12 -2.26
N LEU A 39 6.11 7.18 -3.53
CA LEU A 39 6.97 6.15 -4.15
C LEU A 39 8.21 5.87 -3.31
N TRP A 40 8.73 6.86 -2.60
CA TRP A 40 9.92 6.77 -1.77
C TRP A 40 9.65 6.86 -0.27
N GLY A 41 8.40 6.87 0.18
CA GLY A 41 8.07 7.01 1.61
C GLY A 41 8.21 5.72 2.41
N ALA A 42 8.39 5.86 3.73
CA ALA A 42 8.34 4.77 4.71
C ALA A 42 7.00 4.03 4.69
N SER A 43 7.01 2.70 4.82
CA SER A 43 5.78 1.88 4.87
C SER A 43 5.61 1.12 6.17
N CYS A 44 6.72 0.72 6.80
CA CYS A 44 6.75 0.00 8.06
C CYS A 44 7.50 0.79 9.15
N PRO A 45 7.22 0.53 10.44
CA PRO A 45 8.06 1.00 11.52
C PRO A 45 9.52 0.56 11.31
N GLY A 46 10.46 1.49 11.46
CA GLY A 46 11.89 1.24 11.26
C GLY A 46 12.38 1.43 9.82
N ASP A 47 11.49 1.67 8.84
CA ASP A 47 11.92 2.03 7.49
C ASP A 47 12.64 3.39 7.49
N PRO A 48 13.65 3.58 6.62
CA PRO A 48 14.22 4.90 6.37
C PRO A 48 13.14 5.90 5.93
N PRO A 49 13.25 7.19 6.32
CA PRO A 49 12.29 8.22 5.89
C PRO A 49 12.16 8.37 4.37
N VAL A 50 13.23 8.04 3.64
CA VAL A 50 13.28 8.04 2.18
C VAL A 50 13.91 6.72 1.69
N MET A 51 13.23 6.04 0.78
CA MET A 51 13.68 4.80 0.14
C MET A 51 13.66 4.95 -1.37
N PHE A 52 14.82 4.98 -2.01
CA PHE A 52 14.95 5.11 -3.47
C PHE A 52 14.60 3.79 -4.19
N LEU A 53 13.29 3.55 -4.37
CA LEU A 53 12.76 2.40 -5.10
C LEU A 53 12.18 2.84 -6.45
N SER A 54 12.25 1.93 -7.43
CA SER A 54 11.45 2.04 -8.65
C SER A 54 9.97 1.73 -8.34
N LYS A 55 9.05 2.15 -9.22
CA LYS A 55 7.61 1.86 -9.09
C LYS A 55 7.33 0.36 -8.94
N ASN A 56 8.01 -0.48 -9.71
CA ASN A 56 7.82 -1.93 -9.65
C ASN A 56 8.36 -2.53 -8.35
N ALA A 57 9.55 -2.10 -7.90
CA ALA A 57 10.10 -2.53 -6.62
C ALA A 57 9.18 -2.12 -5.45
N ARG A 58 8.57 -0.94 -5.53
CA ARG A 58 7.56 -0.48 -4.56
C ARG A 58 6.33 -1.39 -4.55
N ILE A 59 5.76 -1.73 -5.71
CA ILE A 59 4.58 -2.61 -5.79
C ILE A 59 4.87 -3.97 -5.15
N LEU A 60 6.01 -4.59 -5.47
CA LEU A 60 6.39 -5.89 -4.92
C LEU A 60 6.58 -5.86 -3.40
N ARG A 61 7.20 -4.80 -2.88
CA ARG A 61 7.35 -4.60 -1.43
C ARG A 61 5.99 -4.51 -0.74
N GLU A 62 5.10 -3.66 -1.22
CA GLU A 62 3.80 -3.46 -0.57
C GLU A 62 2.90 -4.69 -0.66
N GLN A 63 3.01 -5.50 -1.70
CA GLN A 63 2.33 -6.80 -1.78
C GLN A 63 2.72 -7.75 -0.63
N GLY A 64 3.98 -7.70 -0.18
CA GLY A 64 4.46 -8.44 0.99
C GLY A 64 3.98 -7.88 2.33
N ASN A 65 3.63 -6.59 2.37
CA ASN A 65 3.21 -5.89 3.60
C ASN A 65 1.70 -5.99 3.89
N LEU A 66 0.92 -6.60 2.98
CA LEU A 66 -0.53 -6.70 3.10
C LEU A 66 -0.95 -7.47 4.36
N PRO A 67 -2.06 -7.08 5.03
CA PRO A 67 -2.60 -7.82 6.17
C PRO A 67 -2.82 -9.30 5.84
N GLY A 68 -2.35 -10.20 6.70
CA GLY A 68 -2.39 -11.65 6.48
C GLY A 68 -1.22 -12.23 5.65
N ARG A 69 -0.34 -11.38 5.10
CA ARG A 69 0.91 -11.77 4.42
C ARG A 69 2.18 -11.21 5.06
N ARG A 70 2.05 -10.35 6.08
CA ARG A 70 3.19 -9.91 6.90
C ARG A 70 3.83 -11.14 7.55
N ARG A 71 5.09 -11.39 7.21
CA ARG A 71 5.96 -12.28 7.97
C ARG A 71 6.50 -11.57 9.20
#